data_AF-A0A5N8AMK4-F1
#
_entry.id   AF-A0A5N8AMK4-F1
#
_cell.length_a   1.000
_cell.length_b   1.000
_cell.length_c   1.000
_cell.angle_alpha   90.00
_cell.angle_beta   90.00
_cell.angle_gamma   90.00
#
_symmetry.space_group_name_H-M   'P 1'
#
loop_
_entity.id
_entity.type
_entity.pdbx_description
1 polymer ?
#
loop_
_entity_poly.entity_id
_entity_poly.type
_entity_poly.pdbx_seq_one_letter_code
_entity_poly.pdbx_strand_id
1 'polypeptide(L)'
;MKKSLALVGLLPLALMTSGCDTYVQKLCEADAKTKLINPETAKFYDFAKIGTSPYYSLRVRSEDRLGNIITQTPTCIISEAKDKCSCIMLRS
;
A
#
# COMPACT_ATOMS: atom_id res chain seq x y z
N MET A 1 -26.14 45.54 -2.45
CA MET A 1 -25.94 44.60 -1.33
C MET A 1 -26.85 43.40 -1.52
N LYS A 2 -26.33 42.25 -1.97
CA LYS A 2 -27.10 41.01 -2.13
C LYS A 2 -26.55 39.98 -1.15
N LYS A 3 -27.38 39.61 -0.18
CA LYS A 3 -27.15 38.53 0.79
C LYS A 3 -27.56 37.21 0.15
N SER A 4 -26.70 36.21 0.17
CA SER A 4 -27.04 34.80 -0.06
C SER A 4 -26.16 34.00 0.91
N LEU A 5 -26.65 33.77 2.13
CA LEU A 5 -27.34 32.57 2.60
C LEU A 5 -26.55 31.27 2.37
N ALA A 6 -26.28 30.61 3.50
CA ALA A 6 -25.44 29.45 3.70
C ALA A 6 -25.83 28.22 2.86
N LEU A 7 -24.81 27.49 2.40
CA LEU A 7 -24.91 26.03 2.23
C LEU A 7 -24.05 25.38 3.31
N VAL A 8 -24.71 24.95 4.38
CA VAL A 8 -24.17 23.93 5.30
C VAL A 8 -24.22 22.61 4.53
N GLY A 9 -23.11 22.23 3.91
CA GLY A 9 -22.90 20.90 3.37
C GLY A 9 -22.53 19.95 4.50
N LEU A 10 -23.54 19.24 5.01
CA LEU A 10 -23.40 18.16 5.97
C LEU A 10 -23.21 16.83 5.23
N LEU A 11 -22.47 15.92 5.88
CA LEU A 11 -22.35 14.46 5.66
C LEU A 11 -21.18 13.97 4.79
N PRO A 12 -20.62 12.77 5.08
CA PRO A 12 -20.42 12.13 6.39
C PRO A 12 -19.03 11.46 6.53
N LEU A 13 -18.60 11.33 7.78
CA LEU A 13 -17.79 10.24 8.36
C LEU A 13 -17.05 9.33 7.35
N ALA A 14 -15.79 9.64 7.07
CA ALA A 14 -14.86 8.63 6.57
C ALA A 14 -14.64 7.61 7.71
N LEU A 15 -15.40 6.52 7.65
CA LEU A 15 -15.26 5.35 8.51
C LEU A 15 -13.79 4.92 8.53
N MET A 16 -13.13 5.19 9.64
CA MET A 16 -11.82 4.65 10.00
C MET A 16 -11.96 3.14 10.18
N THR A 17 -11.95 2.40 9.08
CA THR A 17 -11.81 0.93 9.06
C THR A 17 -10.34 0.51 8.89
N SER A 18 -9.39 1.45 8.92
CA SER A 18 -8.00 1.25 8.51
C SER A 18 -7.10 0.50 9.50
N GLY A 19 -7.62 0.03 10.64
CA GLY A 19 -6.80 -0.64 11.66
C GLY A 19 -6.16 -1.95 11.16
N CYS A 20 -6.94 -2.78 10.45
CA CYS A 20 -6.46 -4.05 9.92
C CYS A 20 -5.63 -3.86 8.64
N ASP A 21 -6.09 -3.01 7.72
CA ASP A 21 -5.39 -2.78 6.45
C ASP A 21 -4.01 -2.14 6.67
N THR A 22 -3.86 -1.26 7.66
CA THR A 22 -2.55 -0.64 7.96
C THR A 22 -1.53 -1.65 8.50
N TYR A 23 -1.96 -2.63 9.32
CA TYR A 23 -1.07 -3.67 9.84
C TYR A 23 -0.59 -4.61 8.72
N VAL A 24 -1.56 -5.08 7.94
CA VAL A 24 -1.37 -5.95 6.76
C VAL A 24 -0.46 -5.26 5.73
N GLN A 25 -0.67 -3.97 5.47
CA GLN A 25 0.20 -3.16 4.62
C GLN A 25 1.62 -3.11 5.16
N LYS A 26 1.82 -2.85 6.46
CA LYS A 26 3.17 -2.79 7.06
C LYS A 26 3.94 -4.10 6.93
N LEU A 27 3.27 -5.25 7.06
CA LEU A 27 3.89 -6.55 6.83
C LEU A 27 4.33 -6.72 5.37
N CYS A 28 3.48 -6.29 4.42
CA CYS A 28 3.83 -6.29 2.99
C CYS A 28 5.01 -5.38 2.69
N GLU A 29 5.00 -4.14 3.19
CA GLU A 29 6.08 -3.19 3.01
C GLU A 29 7.39 -3.72 3.59
N ALA A 30 7.35 -4.31 4.79
CA ALA A 30 8.52 -4.88 5.43
C ALA A 30 9.14 -6.00 4.58
N ASP A 31 8.33 -6.97 4.13
CA ASP A 31 8.83 -8.08 3.31
C ASP A 31 9.28 -7.60 1.91
N ALA A 32 8.51 -6.73 1.26
CA ALA A 32 8.87 -6.17 -0.05
C ALA A 32 10.19 -5.38 0.01
N LYS A 33 10.42 -4.58 1.07
CA LYS A 33 11.68 -3.85 1.26
C LYS A 33 12.89 -4.78 1.25
N THR A 34 12.83 -5.95 1.88
CA THR A 34 13.97 -6.90 1.92
C THR A 34 14.39 -7.41 0.54
N LYS A 35 13.55 -7.24 -0.48
CA LYS A 35 13.76 -7.73 -1.85
C LYS A 35 14.22 -6.63 -2.82
N LEU A 36 14.25 -5.38 -2.37
CA LEU A 36 14.70 -4.24 -3.17
C LEU A 36 16.23 -4.14 -3.15
N ILE A 37 16.78 -3.56 -4.22
CA ILE A 37 18.23 -3.32 -4.32
C ILE A 37 18.64 -2.17 -3.39
N ASN A 38 17.89 -1.06 -3.42
CA ASN A 38 18.11 0.14 -2.60
C ASN A 38 16.85 0.41 -1.73
N PRO A 39 16.61 -0.38 -0.67
CA PRO A 39 15.38 -0.32 0.11
C PRO A 39 15.13 1.03 0.82
N GLU A 40 16.16 1.80 1.09
CA GLU A 40 16.10 3.14 1.69
C GLU A 40 15.45 4.19 0.77
N THR A 41 15.47 3.94 -0.55
CA THR A 41 14.82 4.80 -1.55
C THR A 41 13.35 4.46 -1.77
N ALA A 42 12.86 3.39 -1.13
CA ALA A 42 11.56 2.80 -1.41
C ALA A 42 10.40 3.69 -0.96
N LYS A 43 9.46 3.92 -1.87
CA LYS A 43 8.17 4.58 -1.60
C LYS A 43 7.03 3.67 -1.99
N PHE A 44 6.05 3.54 -1.10
CA PHE A 44 4.95 2.58 -1.19
C PHE A 44 3.63 3.27 -1.48
N TYR A 45 2.84 2.68 -2.36
CA TYR A 45 1.60 3.25 -2.88
C TYR A 45 0.58 2.14 -3.17
N ASP A 46 -0.67 2.55 -3.31
CA ASP A 46 -1.73 1.75 -3.94
C ASP A 46 -1.87 0.34 -3.33
N PHE A 47 -1.77 0.25 -2.00
CA PHE A 47 -2.02 -0.99 -1.29
C PHE A 47 -3.49 -1.39 -1.44
N ALA A 48 -3.73 -2.61 -1.91
CA ALA A 48 -5.07 -3.11 -2.16
C ALA A 48 -5.13 -4.63 -2.02
N LYS A 49 -6.27 -5.15 -1.57
CA LYS A 49 -6.57 -6.58 -1.62
C LYS A 49 -6.89 -6.98 -3.07
N ILE A 50 -6.34 -8.10 -3.53
CA ILE A 50 -6.62 -8.64 -4.87
C ILE A 50 -7.30 -10.00 -4.74
N GLY A 51 -8.52 -10.13 -5.24
CA GLY A 51 -9.27 -11.38 -5.18
C GLY A 51 -9.66 -11.82 -3.75
N THR A 52 -9.62 -13.13 -3.49
CA THR A 52 -9.95 -13.70 -2.18
C THR A 52 -8.79 -13.52 -1.20
N SER A 53 -9.08 -13.46 0.11
CA SER A 53 -8.02 -13.56 1.12
C SER A 53 -7.17 -14.82 0.83
N PRO A 54 -5.83 -14.78 0.87
CA PRO A 54 -4.98 -13.78 1.51
C PRO A 54 -4.09 -12.93 0.57
N TYR A 55 -4.56 -12.56 -0.61
CA TYR A 55 -3.72 -11.88 -1.61
C TYR A 55 -3.89 -10.36 -1.60
N TYR A 56 -2.77 -9.65 -1.68
CA TYR A 56 -2.68 -8.19 -1.70
C TYR A 56 -1.70 -7.73 -2.78
N SER A 57 -1.96 -6.58 -3.39
CA SER A 57 -1.02 -5.86 -4.24
C SER A 57 -0.48 -4.64 -3.51
N LEU A 58 0.79 -4.35 -3.70
CA LEU A 58 1.44 -3.15 -3.21
C LEU A 58 2.29 -2.58 -4.34
N ARG A 59 2.18 -1.29 -4.63
CA ARG A 59 3.05 -0.63 -5.61
C ARG A 59 4.25 -0.04 -4.89
N VAL A 60 5.44 -0.31 -5.38
CA VAL A 60 6.68 0.23 -4.82
C VAL A 60 7.51 0.88 -5.91
N ARG A 61 8.04 2.07 -5.61
CA ARG A 61 9.07 2.75 -6.40
C ARG A 61 10.37 2.76 -5.62
N SER A 62 11.47 2.37 -6.24
CA SER A 62 12.81 2.42 -5.65
C SER A 62 13.86 2.64 -6.73
N GLU A 63 15.08 2.95 -6.34
CA GLU A 63 16.22 3.02 -7.24
C GLU A 63 16.83 1.63 -7.50
N ASP A 64 17.36 1.43 -8.71
CA ASP A 64 18.20 0.30 -9.08
C ASP A 64 19.70 0.56 -8.78
N ARG A 65 20.59 -0.36 -9.16
CA ARG A 65 22.04 -0.22 -8.92
C ARG A 65 22.69 0.98 -9.62
N LEU A 66 22.03 1.54 -10.63
CA LEU A 66 22.52 2.67 -11.43
C LEU A 66 21.83 3.99 -11.04
N GLY A 67 20.93 3.98 -10.04
CA GLY A 67 20.16 5.14 -9.62
C GLY A 67 18.91 5.41 -10.47
N ASN A 68 18.51 4.49 -11.35
CA ASN A 68 17.27 4.64 -12.10
C ASN A 68 16.07 4.30 -11.22
N ILE A 69 14.99 5.07 -11.34
CA ILE A 69 13.75 4.77 -10.64
C ILE A 69 13.03 3.63 -11.36
N ILE A 70 12.83 2.52 -10.66
CA ILE A 70 12.00 1.39 -11.10
C ILE A 70 10.68 1.38 -10.32
N THR A 71 9.61 0.98 -10.99
CA THR A 71 8.31 0.74 -10.35
C THR A 71 8.00 -0.75 -10.43
N GLN A 72 7.65 -1.36 -9.30
CA GLN A 72 7.27 -2.76 -9.21
C GLN A 72 5.94 -2.88 -8.47
N THR A 73 5.16 -3.92 -8.77
CA THR A 73 3.90 -4.20 -8.09
C THR A 73 3.90 -5.62 -7.53
N PRO A 74 4.58 -5.85 -6.38
CA PRO A 74 4.53 -7.13 -5.69
C PRO A 74 3.11 -7.60 -5.40
N THR A 75 2.94 -8.91 -5.51
CA THR A 75 1.81 -9.63 -4.91
C THR A 75 2.24 -10.22 -3.58
N CYS A 76 1.56 -9.85 -2.50
CA CYS A 76 1.83 -10.30 -1.14
C CYS A 76 0.75 -11.26 -0.65
N ILE A 77 1.19 -12.35 -0.02
CA ILE A 77 0.35 -13.39 0.55
C ILE A 77 0.48 -13.30 2.07
N ILE A 78 -0.64 -13.14 2.79
CA ILE A 78 -0.64 -12.94 4.23
C ILE A 78 -1.34 -14.09 4.98
N SER A 79 -0.60 -14.78 5.82
CA SER A 79 -1.21 -15.67 6.80
C SER A 79 -1.62 -14.85 8.03
N GLU A 80 -2.86 -14.33 8.05
CA GLU A 80 -3.40 -13.57 9.19
C GLU A 80 -3.27 -14.34 10.52
N ALA A 81 -3.39 -15.67 10.50
CA ALA A 81 -3.26 -16.50 11.70
C ALA A 81 -1.81 -16.64 12.23
N LYS A 82 -0.79 -16.16 11.50
CA LYS A 82 0.62 -16.39 11.83
C LYS A 82 1.48 -15.12 11.74
N ASP A 83 0.87 -13.96 11.46
CA ASP A 83 1.58 -12.70 11.21
C ASP A 83 2.70 -12.82 10.16
N LYS A 84 2.51 -13.70 9.16
CA LYS A 84 3.48 -13.95 8.10
C LYS A 84 3.03 -13.31 6.81
N CYS A 85 3.90 -12.51 6.20
CA CYS A 85 3.72 -11.99 4.85
C CYS A 85 4.84 -12.51 3.93
N SER A 86 4.49 -12.81 2.68
CA SER A 86 5.46 -13.13 1.63
C SER A 86 5.06 -12.46 0.33
N CYS A 87 5.91 -11.56 -0.16
CA CYS A 87 5.71 -10.79 -1.38
C CYS A 87 6.54 -11.36 -2.55
N ILE A 88 5.92 -11.54 -3.70
CA ILE A 88 6.59 -11.97 -4.92
C ILE A 88 6.77 -10.74 -5.80
N MET A 89 8.03 -10.39 -6.08
CA MET A 89 8.39 -9.30 -6.99
C MET A 89 8.34 -9.84 -8.41
N LEU A 90 7.28 -9.52 -9.16
CA LEU A 90 7.25 -9.78 -10.60
C LEU A 90 8.20 -8.78 -11.27
N ARG A 91 9.35 -9.26 -11.74
CA ARG A 91 10.23 -8.48 -12.62
C ARG A 91 9.65 -8.58 -14.03
N SER A 92 9.11 -7.47 -14.53
CA SER A 92 8.81 -7.29 -15.95
C SER A 92 10.07 -6.98 -16.74
#